data_AF-A0A0R2U7B2-F1
#
_entry.id   AF-A0A0R2U7B2-F1
#
_cell.length_a   1.000
_cell.length_b   1.000
_cell.length_c   1.000
_cell.angle_alpha   90.00
_cell.angle_beta   90.00
_cell.angle_gamma   90.00
#
_symmetry.space_group_name_H-M   'P 1'
#
loop_
_entity.id
_entity.type
_entity.pdbx_description
1 polymer ?
#
loop_
_entity_poly.entity_id
_entity_poly.type
_entity_poly.pdbx_seq_one_letter_code
_entity_poly.pdbx_strand_id
1 'polypeptide(L)'
;MLPGSDLDDYEHTAVRLLSIINDTTRLLTAHRESTPGAPILAHDDLLDLYQALQKINRGELKGEGWFSKTYKINQRLSLASDQY
;
A
#
# COMPACT_ATOMS: atom_id res chain seq x y z
N MET A 1 -2.51 -15.79 -2.56
CA MET A 1 -2.56 -14.66 -3.50
C MET A 1 -4.00 -14.42 -3.87
N LEU A 2 -4.44 -13.17 -3.82
CA LEU A 2 -5.75 -12.82 -4.34
C LEU A 2 -5.57 -12.64 -5.86
N PRO A 3 -6.30 -13.38 -6.70
CA PRO A 3 -6.36 -13.08 -8.13
C PRO A 3 -6.70 -11.60 -8.32
N GLY A 4 -5.89 -10.86 -9.10
CA GLY A 4 -6.14 -9.45 -9.41
C GLY A 4 -5.41 -8.41 -8.52
N SER A 5 -4.38 -8.78 -7.76
CA SER A 5 -3.48 -7.79 -7.14
C SER A 5 -2.48 -7.27 -8.16
N ASP A 6 -2.79 -6.13 -8.78
CA ASP A 6 -1.95 -5.45 -9.78
C ASP A 6 -1.36 -4.14 -9.22
N LEU A 7 -0.04 -3.96 -9.35
CA LEU A 7 0.65 -2.81 -8.77
C LEU A 7 0.25 -1.48 -9.44
N ASP A 8 -0.05 -1.49 -10.74
CA ASP A 8 -0.49 -0.30 -11.47
C ASP A 8 -1.93 0.07 -11.07
N ASP A 9 -2.82 -0.91 -10.91
CA ASP A 9 -4.17 -0.66 -10.39
C ASP A 9 -4.13 -0.09 -8.95
N TYR A 10 -3.19 -0.56 -8.14
CA TYR A 10 -2.96 0.00 -6.80
C TYR A 10 -2.45 1.44 -6.88
N GLU A 11 -1.52 1.76 -7.79
CA GLU A 11 -1.01 3.13 -7.98
C GLU A 11 -2.14 4.06 -8.43
N HIS A 12 -2.92 3.65 -9.43
CA HIS A 12 -4.06 4.40 -9.95
C HIS A 12 -5.14 4.63 -8.89
N THR A 13 -5.42 3.62 -8.06
CA THR A 13 -6.37 3.75 -6.96
C THR A 13 -5.85 4.69 -5.87
N ALA A 14 -4.57 4.60 -5.51
CA ALA A 14 -3.97 5.45 -4.49
C ALA A 14 -3.97 6.93 -4.91
N VAL A 15 -3.57 7.26 -6.14
CA VAL A 15 -3.60 8.64 -6.64
C VAL A 15 -5.03 9.19 -6.72
N ARG A 16 -6.00 8.35 -7.13
CA ARG A 16 -7.41 8.76 -7.16
C ARG A 16 -7.92 9.06 -5.75
N LEU A 17 -7.62 8.22 -4.76
CA LEU A 17 -8.00 8.47 -3.38
C LEU A 17 -7.36 9.75 -2.84
N LEU A 18 -6.06 9.96 -3.06
CA LEU A 18 -5.36 11.20 -2.69
C LEU A 18 -5.99 12.44 -3.30
N SER A 19 -6.61 12.35 -4.49
CA SER A 19 -7.28 13.49 -5.13
C SER A 19 -8.63 13.87 -4.51
N ILE A 20 -9.25 12.99 -3.71
CA ILE A 20 -10.59 13.21 -3.14
C ILE A 20 -10.62 13.30 -1.60
N ILE A 21 -9.55 12.89 -0.94
CA ILE A 21 -9.43 12.97 0.52
C ILE A 21 -8.55 14.15 0.94
N ASN A 22 -8.61 14.51 2.23
CA ASN A 22 -7.71 15.51 2.82
C ASN A 22 -6.90 14.91 3.98
N ASP A 23 -6.00 15.70 4.55
CA ASP A 23 -5.13 15.36 5.70
C ASP A 23 -5.88 14.90 6.96
N THR A 24 -7.11 15.38 7.17
CA THR A 24 -7.98 14.96 8.28
C THR A 24 -8.77 13.68 8.01
N THR A 25 -8.78 13.18 6.77
CA THR A 25 -9.52 11.96 6.42
C THR A 25 -8.89 10.74 7.09
N ARG A 26 -9.74 9.78 7.47
CA ARG A 26 -9.36 8.51 8.08
C ARG A 26 -9.97 7.36 7.28
N LEU A 27 -9.16 6.37 6.91
CA LEU A 27 -9.57 5.23 6.11
C LEU A 27 -9.69 4.00 7.01
N LEU A 28 -10.85 3.34 6.98
CA LEU A 28 -11.09 2.08 7.69
C LEU A 28 -10.76 0.91 6.77
N THR A 29 -9.78 0.08 7.13
CA THR A 29 -9.37 -1.06 6.31
C THR A 29 -10.19 -2.31 6.62
N ALA A 30 -10.46 -3.12 5.60
CA ALA A 30 -11.26 -4.34 5.73
C ALA A 30 -10.58 -5.45 6.54
N HIS A 31 -9.24 -5.50 6.52
CA HIS A 31 -8.47 -6.52 7.21
C HIS A 31 -7.87 -5.97 8.50
N ARG A 32 -8.06 -6.75 9.58
CA ARG A 32 -7.49 -6.47 10.90
C ARG A 32 -6.02 -6.88 10.95
N GLU A 33 -5.21 -6.05 11.57
CA GLU A 33 -3.97 -6.55 12.19
C GLU A 33 -4.26 -6.99 13.63
N SER A 34 -3.33 -7.68 14.26
CA SER A 34 -3.41 -8.41 15.55
C SER A 34 -4.10 -7.72 16.74
N THR A 35 -4.37 -6.42 16.65
CA THR A 35 -5.07 -5.62 17.66
C THR A 35 -6.59 -5.56 17.41
N PRO A 36 -7.44 -5.47 18.46
CA PRO A 36 -8.88 -5.35 18.28
C PRO A 36 -9.28 -4.07 17.51
N GLY A 37 -10.08 -4.23 16.46
CA GLY A 37 -10.59 -3.13 15.62
C GLY A 37 -10.06 -3.16 14.19
N ALA A 38 -10.68 -2.37 13.31
CA ALA A 38 -10.15 -2.13 11.96
C ALA A 38 -8.97 -1.12 12.06
N PRO A 39 -7.82 -1.41 11.43
CA PRO A 39 -6.76 -0.42 11.30
C PRO A 39 -7.31 0.86 10.66
N ILE A 40 -6.99 2.00 11.28
CA ILE A 40 -7.36 3.32 10.79
C ILE A 40 -6.12 3.92 10.13
N LEU A 41 -6.13 4.05 8.81
CA LEU A 41 -5.04 4.71 8.07
C LEU A 41 -5.31 6.21 7.98
N ALA A 42 -4.23 6.98 8.05
CA ALA A 42 -4.25 8.42 7.81
C ALA A 42 -3.98 8.72 6.32
N HIS A 43 -4.17 9.98 5.94
CA HIS A 43 -3.75 10.48 4.62
C HIS A 43 -2.29 10.15 4.32
N ASP A 44 -1.39 10.33 5.28
CA ASP A 44 0.04 10.11 5.08
C ASP A 44 0.38 8.64 4.82
N ASP A 45 -0.36 7.70 5.41
CA ASP A 45 -0.21 6.28 5.09
C ASP A 45 -0.52 5.98 3.61
N LEU A 46 -1.52 6.66 3.04
CA LEU A 46 -1.87 6.54 1.63
C LEU A 46 -0.83 7.23 0.73
N LEU A 47 -0.31 8.38 1.15
CA LEU A 47 0.76 9.08 0.43
C LEU A 47 2.04 8.23 0.38
N ASP A 48 2.43 7.64 1.50
CA ASP A 48 3.56 6.72 1.59
C ASP A 48 3.38 5.52 0.65
N LEU A 49 2.18 4.93 0.63
CA LEU A 49 1.85 3.82 -0.28
C LEU A 49 1.99 4.23 -1.75
N TYR A 50 1.42 5.36 -2.15
CA TYR A 50 1.54 5.87 -3.51
C TYR A 50 3.01 6.07 -3.92
N GLN A 51 3.80 6.74 -3.08
CA GLN A 51 5.23 6.95 -3.37
C GLN A 51 6.02 5.65 -3.44
N ALA A 52 5.68 4.67 -2.60
CA ALA A 52 6.31 3.37 -2.63
C ALA A 52 5.96 2.60 -3.93
N LEU A 53 4.69 2.61 -4.36
CA LEU A 53 4.26 2.01 -5.62
C LEU A 53 5.03 2.57 -6.81
N GLN A 54 5.20 3.90 -6.88
CA GLN A 54 6.02 4.53 -7.92
C GLN A 54 7.47 4.05 -7.92
N LYS A 55 8.07 3.86 -6.75
CA LYS A 55 9.43 3.35 -6.63
C LYS A 55 9.51 1.87 -7.00
N ILE A 56 8.50 1.06 -6.67
CA ILE A 56 8.43 -0.34 -7.06
C ILE A 56 8.36 -0.45 -8.59
N ASN A 57 7.45 0.29 -9.22
CA ASN A 57 7.26 0.32 -10.68
C ASN A 57 8.52 0.78 -11.45
N ARG A 58 9.37 1.61 -10.82
CA ARG A 58 10.67 2.03 -11.37
C ARG A 58 11.84 1.09 -11.03
N GLY A 59 11.61 0.05 -10.22
CA GLY A 59 12.67 -0.84 -9.72
C GLY A 59 13.60 -0.20 -8.68
N GLU A 60 13.19 0.91 -8.07
CA GLU A 60 13.97 1.69 -7.10
C GLU A 60 13.79 1.21 -5.66
N LEU A 61 12.66 0.55 -5.35
CA LEU A 61 12.40 -0.04 -4.03
C LEU A 61 12.70 -1.54 -4.06
N LYS A 62 13.55 -2.02 -3.15
CA LYS A 62 13.88 -3.44 -3.04
C LYS A 62 12.90 -4.14 -2.10
N GLY A 63 12.24 -5.17 -2.60
CA GLY A 63 11.42 -6.07 -1.79
C GLY A 63 12.23 -7.25 -1.24
N GLU A 64 11.83 -7.75 -0.08
CA GLU A 64 12.41 -8.93 0.57
C GLU A 64 11.64 -10.20 0.19
N GLY A 65 12.34 -11.33 0.01
CA GLY A 65 11.74 -12.62 -0.33
C GLY A 65 12.11 -13.13 -1.73
N TRP A 66 12.02 -14.46 -1.92
CA TRP A 66 12.44 -15.14 -3.14
C TRP A 66 11.30 -15.31 -4.15
N PHE A 67 10.12 -15.75 -3.68
CA PHE A 67 8.96 -16.05 -4.54
C PHE A 67 7.97 -14.88 -4.60
N SER A 68 7.58 -14.35 -3.44
CA SER A 68 6.87 -13.07 -3.33
C SER A 68 7.78 -12.05 -2.65
N LYS A 69 7.74 -10.82 -3.16
CA LYS A 69 8.45 -9.68 -2.62
C LYS A 69 7.55 -8.96 -1.61
N THR A 70 8.09 -8.72 -0.43
CA THR A 70 7.49 -7.84 0.58
C THR A 70 8.23 -6.51 0.59
N TYR A 71 7.49 -5.42 0.37
CA TYR A 71 7.99 -4.06 0.39
C TYR A 71 7.52 -3.37 1.66
N LYS A 72 8.46 -2.87 2.46
CA LYS A 72 8.13 -2.04 3.61
C LYS A 72 7.76 -0.64 3.13
N ILE A 73 6.55 -0.20 3.42
CA ILE A 73 6.02 1.11 3.00
C ILE A 73 6.31 2.14 4.08
N ASN A 74 5.86 1.86 5.30
CA ASN A 74 6.14 2.67 6.48
C ASN A 74 6.14 1.79 7.75
N GLN A 75 5.99 2.37 8.94
CA GLN A 75 5.98 1.60 10.19
C GLN A 75 4.73 0.72 10.36
N ARG A 76 3.67 0.98 9.59
CA ARG A 76 2.35 0.37 9.71
C ARG A 76 1.96 -0.48 8.51
N LEU A 77 2.54 -0.20 7.34
CA LEU A 77 2.17 -0.81 6.07
C LEU A 77 3.33 -1.58 5.44
N SER A 78 3.02 -2.77 4.97
CA SER A 78 3.85 -3.57 4.08
C SER A 78 3.01 -4.08 2.93
N LEU A 79 3.57 -4.13 1.73
CA LEU A 79 2.92 -4.62 0.52
C LEU A 79 3.59 -5.91 0.08
N ALA A 80 2.82 -6.99 -0.10
CA ALA A 80 3.30 -8.22 -0.71
C ALA A 80 2.88 -8.25 -2.18
N SER A 81 3.81 -8.55 -3.08
CA SER A 81 3.58 -8.71 -4.52
C SER A 81 4.35 -9.92 -5.05
N ASP A 82 3.84 -10.58 -6.07
CA ASP A 82 4.58 -11.54 -6.92
C ASP A 82 4.93 -10.95 -8.29
N GLN A 83 4.49 -9.72 -8.59
CA GLN A 83 4.88 -8.99 -9.79
C GLN A 83 6.37 -8.57 -9.65
N TYR A 84 7.14 -8.87 -10.70
CA TYR A 84 8.61 -8.74 -10.75
C TYR A 84 9.07 -7.39 -11.28
#